data_AF-A0A6P0Z8N8-F1
#
_entry.id   AF-A0A6P0Z8N8-F1
#
_cell.length_a   1.000
_cell.length_b   1.000
_cell.length_c   1.000
_cell.angle_alpha   90.00
_cell.angle_beta   90.00
_cell.angle_gamma   90.00
#
_symmetry.space_group_name_H-M   'P 1'
#
loop_
_entity.id
_entity.type
_entity.pdbx_description
1 polymer ?
#
loop_
_entity_poly.entity_id
_entity_poly.type
_entity_poly.pdbx_seq_one_letter_code
_entity_poly.pdbx_strand_id
1 'polypeptide(L)'
;MPTVQDRFQALIKRRLQVEIERHPPLFPWETEISSYEPDFADVAENGWVPRSRVWMPELKKFSLPAPIPENVLSQLLDACSEAASSSLKLGAKMVNAVESLFPEESGALNQLAGVVLMSPPRDSSPSPQRLPSIGISYQEAAIEQKMTLALLVAKEIINSLSWPILPTQTPTERQWQTTAGVLRVRAHYQLQAPVPSLRVVADFPQGGSLTLHAPEASTVSQRSQPGQLSVEAFDIEPNQSYCLEIQFHDSQQEPLTFAIFPQVKVERL
;
A
#
# COMPACT_ATOMS: atom_id res chain seq x y z
N MET A 1 -65.96 -26.45 -6.87
CA MET A 1 -65.52 -26.25 -8.26
C MET A 1 -64.11 -25.63 -8.33
N PRO A 2 -63.03 -26.25 -7.81
CA PRO A 2 -61.68 -25.65 -7.81
C PRO A 2 -60.86 -26.03 -9.08
N THR A 3 -61.07 -27.24 -9.60
CA THR A 3 -60.29 -27.84 -10.69
C THR A 3 -60.46 -27.12 -12.04
N VAL A 4 -61.57 -26.40 -12.23
CA VAL A 4 -61.83 -25.61 -13.45
C VAL A 4 -61.01 -24.32 -13.43
N GLN A 5 -60.84 -23.72 -12.26
CA GLN A 5 -60.12 -22.46 -12.09
C GLN A 5 -58.61 -22.67 -12.27
N ASP A 6 -58.07 -23.78 -11.76
CA ASP A 6 -56.66 -24.16 -11.97
C ASP A 6 -56.35 -24.43 -13.44
N ARG A 7 -57.25 -25.12 -14.15
CA ARG A 7 -57.09 -25.37 -15.59
C ARG A 7 -57.13 -24.09 -16.40
N PHE A 8 -58.01 -23.16 -16.04
CA PHE A 8 -58.10 -21.86 -16.69
C PHE A 8 -56.83 -21.02 -16.46
N GLN A 9 -56.32 -20.96 -15.23
CA GLN A 9 -55.07 -20.28 -14.89
C GLN A 9 -53.87 -20.89 -15.62
N ALA A 10 -53.81 -22.23 -15.71
CA ALA A 10 -52.74 -22.93 -16.44
C ALA A 10 -52.77 -22.60 -17.94
N LEU A 11 -53.95 -22.50 -18.54
CA LEU A 11 -54.11 -22.09 -19.94
C LEU A 11 -53.67 -20.63 -20.17
N ILE A 12 -54.02 -19.72 -19.27
CA ILE A 12 -53.58 -18.32 -19.33
C ILE A 12 -52.06 -18.22 -19.22
N LYS A 13 -51.47 -18.90 -18.22
CA LYS A 13 -50.02 -18.87 -18.00
C LYS A 13 -49.27 -19.40 -19.22
N ARG A 14 -49.76 -20.49 -19.81
CA ARG A 14 -49.18 -21.07 -21.02
C ARG A 14 -49.29 -20.13 -22.21
N ARG A 15 -50.43 -19.44 -22.37
CA ARG A 15 -50.61 -18.46 -23.44
C ARG A 15 -49.67 -17.27 -23.26
N LEU A 16 -49.57 -16.72 -22.05
CA LEU A 16 -48.66 -15.63 -21.73
C LEU A 16 -47.20 -16.00 -21.94
N GLN A 17 -46.78 -17.22 -21.59
CA GLN A 17 -45.42 -17.69 -21.86
C GLN A 17 -45.12 -17.71 -23.36
N VAL A 18 -46.03 -18.23 -24.18
CA VAL A 18 -45.87 -18.23 -25.64
C VAL A 18 -45.87 -16.81 -26.20
N GLU A 19 -46.66 -15.90 -25.63
CA GLU A 19 -46.68 -14.48 -26.02
C GLU A 19 -45.35 -13.79 -25.69
N ILE A 20 -44.79 -14.03 -24.49
CA ILE A 20 -43.50 -13.49 -24.02
C ILE A 20 -42.34 -14.04 -24.86
N GLU A 21 -42.36 -15.32 -25.22
CA GLU A 21 -41.35 -15.91 -26.11
C GLU A 21 -41.38 -15.28 -27.51
N ARG A 22 -42.56 -14.89 -28.00
CA ARG A 22 -42.72 -14.25 -29.32
C ARG A 22 -42.46 -12.75 -29.29
N HIS A 23 -42.78 -12.09 -28.18
CA HIS A 23 -42.61 -10.67 -27.95
C HIS A 23 -42.04 -10.45 -26.54
N PRO A 24 -40.71 -10.56 -26.38
CA PRO A 24 -40.09 -10.31 -25.10
C PRO A 24 -40.41 -8.87 -24.66
N PRO A 25 -40.69 -8.66 -23.36
CA PRO A 25 -41.01 -7.34 -22.85
C PRO A 25 -39.80 -6.42 -23.04
N LEU A 26 -40.04 -5.27 -23.65
CA LEU A 26 -39.08 -4.18 -23.73
C LEU A 26 -39.06 -3.42 -22.40
N PHE A 27 -37.87 -2.93 -22.03
CA PHE A 27 -37.80 -1.97 -20.95
C PHE A 27 -38.45 -0.64 -21.37
N PRO A 28 -38.96 0.18 -20.42
CA PRO A 28 -39.69 1.42 -20.74
C PRO A 28 -38.91 2.46 -21.57
N TRP A 29 -37.59 2.32 -21.65
CA TRP A 29 -36.68 3.19 -22.40
C TRP A 29 -36.20 2.57 -23.72
N GLU A 30 -36.58 1.32 -24.01
CA GLU A 30 -36.26 0.63 -25.27
C GLU A 30 -37.42 0.76 -26.26
N THR A 31 -37.11 1.17 -27.48
CA THR A 31 -38.09 1.22 -28.58
C THR A 31 -38.12 -0.06 -29.41
N GLU A 32 -37.07 -0.88 -29.39
CA GLU A 32 -36.94 -2.12 -30.18
C GLU A 32 -36.14 -3.20 -29.45
N ILE A 33 -36.37 -4.47 -29.79
CA ILE A 33 -35.65 -5.62 -29.22
C ILE A 33 -34.30 -5.71 -29.93
N SER A 34 -33.28 -5.05 -29.39
CA SER A 34 -31.91 -5.21 -29.86
C SER A 34 -31.26 -6.37 -29.13
N SER A 35 -30.61 -7.28 -29.88
CA SER A 35 -29.56 -8.09 -29.28
C SER A 35 -28.51 -7.11 -28.80
N TYR A 36 -28.40 -6.95 -27.49
CA TYR A 36 -27.26 -6.29 -26.90
C TYR A 36 -26.02 -7.02 -27.43
N GLU A 37 -25.32 -6.39 -28.38
CA GLU A 37 -23.92 -6.72 -28.52
C GLU A 37 -23.30 -6.49 -27.14
N PRO A 38 -22.44 -7.39 -26.64
CA PRO A 38 -21.65 -7.06 -25.48
C PRO A 38 -20.77 -5.87 -25.90
N ASP A 39 -21.27 -4.65 -25.65
CA ASP A 39 -20.54 -3.38 -25.78
C ASP A 39 -19.34 -3.29 -24.82
N PHE A 40 -19.07 -4.39 -24.13
CA PHE A 40 -17.83 -4.67 -23.46
C PHE A 40 -17.26 -5.91 -24.13
N ALA A 41 -16.54 -5.71 -25.23
CA ALA A 41 -15.31 -6.47 -25.33
C ALA A 41 -14.62 -6.27 -23.97
N ASP A 42 -14.27 -7.35 -23.29
CA ASP A 42 -13.35 -7.36 -22.15
C ASP A 42 -11.95 -6.91 -22.62
N VAL A 43 -11.86 -5.78 -23.33
CA VAL A 43 -10.77 -4.86 -23.13
C VAL A 43 -11.01 -4.39 -21.71
N ALA A 44 -10.39 -5.10 -20.77
CA ALA A 44 -10.05 -4.50 -19.50
C ALA A 44 -9.31 -3.20 -19.85
N GLU A 45 -10.04 -2.09 -19.94
CA GLU A 45 -9.49 -0.83 -19.53
C GLU A 45 -8.89 -1.14 -18.17
N ASN A 46 -7.56 -1.10 -18.10
CA ASN A 46 -6.76 -1.24 -16.90
C ASN A 46 -7.10 -0.06 -15.97
N GLY A 47 -8.34 -0.03 -15.51
CA GLY A 47 -9.01 1.02 -14.80
C GLY A 47 -8.45 1.04 -13.40
N TRP A 48 -7.30 1.69 -13.25
CA TRP A 48 -7.03 2.61 -12.14
C TRP A 48 -7.44 2.07 -10.75
N VAL A 49 -7.16 0.80 -10.46
CA VAL A 49 -7.11 0.35 -9.08
C VAL A 49 -5.68 0.64 -8.63
N PRO A 50 -5.43 1.65 -7.76
CA PRO A 50 -4.10 1.92 -7.29
C PRO A 50 -3.42 0.65 -6.77
N ARG A 51 -2.21 0.41 -7.29
CA ARG A 51 -1.42 -0.82 -7.12
C ARG A 51 -1.05 -1.10 -5.66
N SER A 52 -1.22 -0.12 -4.77
CA SER A 52 -0.91 -0.21 -3.34
C SER A 52 -2.13 -0.01 -2.42
N ARG A 53 -3.37 -0.17 -2.94
CA ARG A 53 -4.61 -0.02 -2.13
C ARG A 53 -4.64 -0.86 -0.86
N VAL A 54 -3.97 -2.01 -0.84
CA VAL A 54 -3.93 -2.90 0.32
C VAL A 54 -3.34 -2.18 1.53
N TRP A 55 -2.41 -1.24 1.33
CA TRP A 55 -1.69 -0.51 2.36
C TRP A 55 -2.32 0.84 2.74
N MET A 56 -3.39 1.23 2.05
CA MET A 56 -4.08 2.51 2.26
C MET A 56 -4.60 2.71 3.70
N PRO A 57 -5.09 1.68 4.42
CA PRO A 57 -5.51 1.84 5.81
C PRO A 57 -4.37 2.31 6.74
N GLU A 58 -3.13 1.90 6.46
CA GLU A 58 -1.96 2.36 7.22
C GLU A 58 -1.69 3.85 6.98
N LEU A 59 -1.72 4.29 5.72
CA LEU A 59 -1.46 5.70 5.37
C LEU A 59 -2.47 6.66 6.02
N LYS A 60 -3.71 6.21 6.23
CA LYS A 60 -4.76 6.99 6.89
C LYS A 60 -4.50 7.23 8.38
N LYS A 61 -3.58 6.50 9.02
CA LYS A 61 -3.19 6.76 10.41
C LYS A 61 -2.25 7.95 10.55
N PHE A 62 -1.56 8.34 9.48
CA PHE A 62 -0.63 9.46 9.55
C PHE A 62 -1.39 10.76 9.83
N SER A 63 -0.89 11.52 10.81
CA SER A 63 -1.47 12.81 11.21
C SER A 63 -1.09 13.90 10.21
N LEU A 64 -1.77 13.90 9.06
CA LEU A 64 -1.56 14.87 7.99
C LEU A 64 -2.21 16.22 8.31
N PRO A 65 -1.58 17.36 7.95
CA PRO A 65 -2.15 18.68 8.22
C PRO A 65 -3.33 19.04 7.30
N ALA A 66 -3.48 18.33 6.18
CA ALA A 66 -4.59 18.46 5.24
C ALA A 66 -4.91 17.08 4.62
N PRO A 67 -6.17 16.84 4.19
CA PRO A 67 -6.53 15.63 3.47
C PRO A 67 -5.87 15.62 2.09
N ILE A 68 -5.18 14.52 1.77
CA ILE A 68 -4.52 14.32 0.48
C ILE A 68 -5.33 13.28 -0.32
N PRO A 69 -5.55 13.51 -1.63
CA PRO A 69 -6.24 12.56 -2.50
C PRO A 69 -5.58 11.19 -2.53
N GLU A 70 -6.40 10.13 -2.55
CA GLU A 70 -5.94 8.74 -2.48
C GLU A 70 -5.00 8.36 -3.63
N ASN A 71 -5.22 8.90 -4.83
CA ASN A 71 -4.38 8.68 -6.01
C ASN A 71 -2.96 9.23 -5.82
N VAL A 72 -2.82 10.39 -5.18
CA VAL A 72 -1.53 10.99 -4.86
C VAL A 72 -0.84 10.16 -3.78
N LEU A 73 -1.58 9.72 -2.76
CA LEU A 73 -1.05 8.85 -1.70
C LEU A 73 -0.54 7.51 -2.23
N SER A 74 -1.26 6.86 -3.15
CA SER A 74 -0.79 5.62 -3.78
C SER A 74 0.48 5.84 -4.60
N GLN A 75 0.54 6.91 -5.39
CA GLN A 75 1.74 7.22 -6.18
C GLN A 75 2.94 7.50 -5.29
N LEU A 76 2.74 8.23 -4.19
CA LEU A 76 3.78 8.46 -3.18
C LEU A 76 4.23 7.17 -2.52
N LEU A 77 3.31 6.26 -2.18
CA LEU A 77 3.67 5.00 -1.56
C LEU A 77 4.53 4.14 -2.51
N ASP A 78 4.15 4.04 -3.78
CA ASP A 78 4.89 3.28 -4.78
C ASP A 78 6.30 3.87 -4.97
N ALA A 79 6.41 5.19 -5.13
CA ALA A 79 7.70 5.88 -5.26
C ALA A 79 8.55 5.81 -3.98
N CYS A 80 7.93 5.87 -2.80
CA CYS A 80 8.63 5.75 -1.52
C CYS A 80 9.08 4.32 -1.23
N SER A 81 8.37 3.30 -1.72
CA SER A 81 8.77 1.89 -1.66
C SER A 81 10.11 1.67 -2.36
N GLU A 82 10.21 2.18 -3.59
CA GLU A 82 11.46 2.12 -4.36
C GLU A 82 12.56 2.99 -3.72
N ALA A 83 12.22 4.20 -3.27
CA ALA A 83 13.20 5.06 -2.60
C ALA A 83 13.69 4.48 -1.26
N ALA A 84 12.86 3.74 -0.53
CA ALA A 84 13.20 3.17 0.77
C ALA A 84 14.35 2.17 0.67
N SER A 85 14.38 1.34 -0.38
CA SER A 85 15.44 0.34 -0.61
C SER A 85 16.78 0.97 -1.03
N SER A 86 16.77 2.19 -1.57
CA SER A 86 18.00 2.86 -2.00
C SER A 86 18.96 3.17 -0.85
N SER A 87 20.25 3.28 -1.15
CA SER A 87 21.29 3.71 -0.19
C SER A 87 21.36 5.24 0.00
N LEU A 88 20.39 5.99 -0.53
CA LEU A 88 20.38 7.45 -0.45
C LEU A 88 20.08 7.94 0.97
N LYS A 89 20.50 9.17 1.29
CA LYS A 89 20.09 9.83 2.53
C LYS A 89 18.60 10.14 2.49
N LEU A 90 17.95 10.19 3.66
CA LEU A 90 16.50 10.42 3.78
C LEU A 90 15.99 11.60 2.94
N GLY A 91 16.68 12.75 2.95
CA GLY A 91 16.29 13.90 2.13
C GLY A 91 16.31 13.62 0.63
N ALA A 92 17.34 12.92 0.15
CA ALA A 92 17.43 12.52 -1.25
C ALA A 92 16.38 11.46 -1.62
N LYS A 93 16.05 10.54 -0.70
CA LYS A 93 14.94 9.58 -0.88
C LYS A 93 13.60 10.31 -1.02
N MET A 94 13.35 11.31 -0.17
CA MET A 94 12.12 12.11 -0.20
C MET A 94 11.99 12.90 -1.50
N VAL A 95 13.07 13.58 -1.94
CA VAL A 95 13.05 14.35 -3.19
C VAL A 95 12.81 13.42 -4.38
N ASN A 96 13.55 12.31 -4.47
CA ASN A 96 13.38 11.32 -5.54
C ASN A 96 11.94 10.77 -5.59
N ALA A 97 11.37 10.41 -4.44
CA ALA A 97 10.00 9.88 -4.39
C ALA A 97 8.92 10.91 -4.81
N VAL A 98 9.17 12.21 -4.59
CA VAL A 98 8.20 13.29 -4.86
C VAL A 98 8.43 13.94 -6.23
N GLU A 99 9.61 13.78 -6.83
CA GLU A 99 10.00 14.41 -8.10
C GLU A 99 9.04 14.07 -9.25
N SER A 100 8.51 12.85 -9.29
CA SER A 100 7.53 12.42 -10.31
C SER A 100 6.22 13.22 -10.28
N LEU A 101 5.85 13.77 -9.13
CA LEU A 101 4.66 14.61 -8.97
C LEU A 101 4.90 16.08 -9.35
N PHE A 102 6.16 16.54 -9.31
CA PHE A 102 6.55 17.92 -9.56
C PHE A 102 7.84 18.00 -10.40
N PRO A 103 7.82 17.52 -11.66
CA PRO A 103 9.03 17.38 -12.48
C PRO A 103 9.72 18.72 -12.80
N GLU A 104 8.98 19.83 -12.77
CA GLU A 104 9.51 21.16 -13.07
C GLU A 104 10.16 21.85 -11.84
N GLU A 105 10.01 21.28 -10.64
CA GLU A 105 10.31 21.94 -9.36
C GLU A 105 11.41 21.26 -8.54
N SER A 106 12.29 20.47 -9.17
CA SER A 106 13.34 19.70 -8.48
C SER A 106 14.25 20.55 -7.56
N GLY A 107 14.58 21.77 -7.99
CA GLY A 107 15.37 22.72 -7.21
C GLY A 107 14.65 23.22 -5.94
N ALA A 108 13.34 23.50 -6.05
CA ALA A 108 12.50 23.92 -4.93
C ALA A 108 12.24 22.75 -3.96
N LEU A 109 12.02 21.54 -4.49
CA LEU A 109 11.85 20.32 -3.70
C LEU A 109 13.03 20.05 -2.77
N ASN A 110 14.27 20.19 -3.26
CA ASN A 110 15.46 19.96 -2.44
C ASN A 110 15.57 20.97 -1.29
N GLN A 111 15.22 22.24 -1.52
CA GLN A 111 15.21 23.26 -0.46
C GLN A 111 14.14 22.96 0.59
N LEU A 112 12.92 22.64 0.15
CA LEU A 112 11.81 22.28 1.04
C LEU A 112 12.08 21.00 1.83
N ALA A 113 12.72 19.99 1.21
CA ALA A 113 13.11 18.76 1.89
C ALA A 113 14.05 19.04 3.07
N GLY A 114 15.00 19.96 2.92
CA GLY A 114 15.86 20.43 4.01
C GLY A 114 15.06 20.98 5.20
N VAL A 115 14.05 21.81 4.93
CA VAL A 115 13.16 22.38 5.97
C VAL A 115 12.31 21.30 6.65
N VAL A 116 11.76 20.37 5.88
CA VAL A 116 10.92 19.26 6.39
C VAL A 116 11.73 18.28 7.26
N LEU A 117 13.01 18.05 6.94
CA LEU A 117 13.89 17.22 7.75
C LEU A 117 14.17 17.83 9.13
N MET A 118 14.33 19.16 9.19
CA MET A 118 14.58 19.89 10.43
C MET A 118 13.32 20.04 11.30
N SER A 119 12.15 19.70 10.76
CA SER A 119 10.89 19.73 11.51
C SER A 119 10.81 18.56 12.50
N PRO A 120 10.44 18.80 13.77
CA PRO A 120 10.37 17.77 14.79
C PRO A 120 9.38 16.65 14.43
N PRO A 121 9.63 15.40 14.88
CA PRO A 121 8.69 14.29 14.67
C PRO A 121 7.34 14.62 15.31
N ARG A 122 6.25 14.30 14.59
CA ARG A 122 4.88 14.67 14.99
C ARG A 122 4.26 13.69 16.00
N ASP A 123 5.03 13.25 16.99
CA ASP A 123 4.53 12.37 18.05
C ASP A 123 4.03 13.18 19.25
N SER A 124 2.71 13.19 19.42
CA SER A 124 1.99 13.22 20.72
C SER A 124 2.16 14.41 21.68
N SER A 125 2.42 15.64 21.21
CA SER A 125 2.17 16.83 22.05
C SER A 125 1.42 17.94 21.30
N PRO A 126 0.44 18.61 21.94
CA PRO A 126 -0.21 19.77 21.36
C PRO A 126 0.72 20.99 21.58
N SER A 127 1.84 21.03 20.86
CA SER A 127 2.64 22.26 20.81
C SER A 127 2.00 23.25 19.81
N PRO A 128 2.00 24.56 20.13
CA PRO A 128 1.25 25.57 19.38
C PRO A 128 1.90 25.97 18.05
N GLN A 129 2.93 25.26 17.60
CA GLN A 129 3.53 25.41 16.27
C GLN A 129 2.93 24.42 15.27
N ARG A 130 1.61 24.17 15.39
CA ARG A 130 0.85 23.65 14.25
C ARG A 130 1.05 24.69 13.14
N LEU A 131 1.75 24.31 12.06
CA LEU A 131 1.43 24.87 10.75
C LEU A 131 -0.10 24.88 10.69
N PRO A 132 -0.74 26.05 10.51
CA PRO A 132 -2.18 26.17 10.61
C PRO A 132 -2.77 25.04 9.78
N SER A 133 -3.71 24.29 10.35
CA SER A 133 -4.50 23.32 9.59
C SER A 133 -4.97 24.08 8.36
N ILE A 134 -4.32 23.82 7.23
CA ILE A 134 -4.59 24.50 5.99
C ILE A 134 -5.95 23.95 5.63
N GLY A 135 -7.01 24.68 5.96
CA GLY A 135 -8.39 24.36 5.61
C GLY A 135 -8.65 24.47 4.11
N ILE A 136 -7.59 24.36 3.31
CA ILE A 136 -7.57 24.38 1.86
C ILE A 136 -7.38 22.93 1.43
N SER A 137 -8.25 22.46 0.54
CA SER A 137 -8.10 21.14 -0.07
C SER A 137 -6.75 21.05 -0.77
N TYR A 138 -6.08 19.89 -0.71
CA TYR A 138 -4.81 19.68 -1.41
C TYR A 138 -4.85 20.17 -2.87
N GLN A 139 -5.99 20.05 -3.55
CA GLN A 139 -6.17 20.50 -4.93
C GLN A 139 -6.10 22.02 -5.11
N GLU A 140 -6.59 22.78 -4.13
CA GLU A 140 -6.68 24.25 -4.13
C GLU A 140 -5.41 24.91 -3.57
N ALA A 141 -4.53 24.13 -2.93
CA ALA A 141 -3.30 24.62 -2.33
C ALA A 141 -2.30 25.12 -3.40
N ALA A 142 -1.49 26.11 -3.01
CA ALA A 142 -0.40 26.61 -3.84
C ALA A 142 0.64 25.50 -4.10
N ILE A 143 1.43 25.63 -5.18
CA ILE A 143 2.40 24.60 -5.58
C ILE A 143 3.40 24.27 -4.44
N GLU A 144 3.93 25.28 -3.76
CA GLU A 144 4.84 25.10 -2.62
C GLU A 144 4.18 24.36 -1.44
N GLN A 145 2.89 24.62 -1.20
CA GLN A 145 2.13 23.92 -0.16
C GLN A 145 1.90 22.46 -0.53
N LYS A 146 1.55 22.17 -1.80
CA LYS A 146 1.40 20.80 -2.31
C LYS A 146 2.71 20.02 -2.19
N MET A 147 3.83 20.64 -2.55
CA MET A 147 5.18 20.06 -2.41
C MET A 147 5.53 19.77 -0.95
N THR A 148 5.28 20.73 -0.05
CA THR A 148 5.53 20.56 1.39
C THR A 148 4.70 19.43 1.97
N LEU A 149 3.42 19.33 1.60
CA LEU A 149 2.53 18.24 2.00
C LEU A 149 3.02 16.88 1.48
N ALA A 150 3.40 16.80 0.21
CA ALA A 150 3.93 15.58 -0.39
C ALA A 150 5.24 15.13 0.28
N LEU A 151 6.15 16.05 0.58
CA LEU A 151 7.39 15.77 1.30
C LEU A 151 7.14 15.30 2.73
N LEU A 152 6.18 15.90 3.44
CA LEU A 152 5.79 15.44 4.78
C LEU A 152 5.27 14.00 4.74
N VAL A 153 4.41 13.68 3.79
CA VAL A 153 3.91 12.31 3.59
C VAL A 153 5.06 11.36 3.25
N ALA A 154 5.92 11.73 2.30
CA ALA A 154 7.05 10.91 1.89
C ALA A 154 7.98 10.59 3.06
N LYS A 155 8.24 11.57 3.93
CA LYS A 155 9.00 11.36 5.18
C LYS A 155 8.37 10.30 6.07
N GLU A 156 7.06 10.39 6.33
CA GLU A 156 6.33 9.42 7.17
C GLU A 156 6.29 8.03 6.53
N ILE A 157 6.04 7.94 5.21
CA ILE A 157 6.06 6.66 4.48
C ILE A 157 7.45 6.04 4.55
N ILE A 158 8.50 6.76 4.17
CA ILE A 158 9.86 6.23 4.17
C ILE A 158 10.29 5.79 5.57
N ASN A 159 9.90 6.52 6.63
CA ASN A 159 10.16 6.11 8.01
C ASN A 159 9.36 4.85 8.43
N SER A 160 8.13 4.70 7.93
CA SER A 160 7.32 3.49 8.15
C SER A 160 7.89 2.27 7.40
N LEU A 161 8.45 2.48 6.21
CA LEU A 161 9.10 1.45 5.39
C LEU A 161 10.54 1.15 5.83
N SER A 162 11.19 2.10 6.53
CA SER A 162 12.56 1.95 7.04
C SER A 162 12.56 1.44 8.48
N TRP A 163 13.20 0.29 8.69
CA TRP A 163 13.22 -0.39 9.97
C TRP A 163 14.66 -0.55 10.50
N PRO A 164 15.10 0.34 11.41
CA PRO A 164 16.35 0.12 12.13
C PRO A 164 16.18 -1.00 13.16
N ILE A 165 17.12 -1.96 13.17
CA ILE A 165 17.10 -3.12 14.07
C ILE A 165 18.42 -3.20 14.82
N LEU A 166 18.37 -3.34 16.14
CA LEU A 166 19.55 -3.54 16.99
C LEU A 166 19.77 -5.04 17.26
N PRO A 167 21.01 -5.46 17.56
CA PRO A 167 21.31 -6.84 17.87
C PRO A 167 20.85 -7.08 19.31
N THR A 168 19.62 -7.55 19.45
CA THR A 168 18.93 -7.73 20.73
C THR A 168 18.39 -9.14 20.85
N GLN A 169 18.25 -9.65 22.07
CA GLN A 169 17.70 -10.99 22.31
C GLN A 169 16.20 -11.08 21.98
N THR A 170 15.49 -9.95 21.97
CA THR A 170 14.06 -9.88 21.66
C THR A 170 13.86 -9.42 20.21
N PRO A 171 13.05 -10.13 19.40
CA PRO A 171 12.65 -9.63 18.09
C PRO A 171 11.93 -8.29 18.20
N THR A 172 12.28 -7.35 17.32
CA THR A 172 11.50 -6.12 17.16
C THR A 172 10.24 -6.46 16.37
N GLU A 173 9.09 -5.89 16.73
CA GLU A 173 7.82 -6.09 16.03
C GLU A 173 7.34 -4.78 15.39
N ARG A 174 6.81 -4.87 14.16
CA ARG A 174 6.03 -3.83 13.50
C ARG A 174 4.71 -4.39 13.00
N GLN A 175 3.68 -3.55 12.99
CA GLN A 175 2.35 -3.92 12.57
C GLN A 175 1.82 -2.89 11.57
N TRP A 176 1.29 -3.38 10.45
CA TRP A 176 0.66 -2.55 9.43
C TRP A 176 -0.80 -2.96 9.27
N GLN A 177 -1.69 -1.98 9.19
CA GLN A 177 -3.09 -2.20 8.84
C GLN A 177 -3.22 -2.26 7.32
N THR A 178 -3.68 -3.41 6.84
CA THR A 178 -3.99 -3.62 5.43
C THR A 178 -5.48 -3.88 5.24
N THR A 179 -5.95 -3.83 3.99
CA THR A 179 -7.34 -4.17 3.66
C THR A 179 -7.68 -5.63 3.95
N ALA A 180 -6.67 -6.52 3.97
CA ALA A 180 -6.83 -7.93 4.29
C ALA A 180 -6.79 -8.21 5.81
N GLY A 181 -6.33 -7.26 6.61
CA GLY A 181 -6.20 -7.39 8.07
C GLY A 181 -4.92 -6.77 8.60
N VAL A 182 -4.53 -7.13 9.82
CA VAL A 182 -3.28 -6.65 10.41
C VAL A 182 -2.14 -7.58 10.03
N LEU A 183 -1.16 -7.06 9.29
CA LEU A 183 0.11 -7.74 9.04
C LEU A 183 1.06 -7.45 10.20
N ARG A 184 1.55 -8.50 10.87
CA ARG A 184 2.57 -8.35 11.93
C ARG A 184 3.88 -8.92 11.43
N VAL A 185 4.95 -8.14 11.46
CA VAL A 185 6.29 -8.61 11.10
C VAL A 185 7.21 -8.45 12.30
N ARG A 186 7.93 -9.51 12.60
CA ARG A 186 8.93 -9.59 13.66
C ARG A 186 10.28 -9.84 13.01
N ALA A 187 11.25 -8.99 13.29
CA ALA A 187 12.59 -9.14 12.78
C ALA A 187 13.58 -9.25 13.92
N HIS A 188 14.50 -10.19 13.78
CA HIS A 188 15.45 -10.55 14.79
C HIS A 188 16.83 -10.59 14.16
N TYR A 189 17.70 -9.71 14.65
CA TYR A 189 19.09 -9.61 14.22
C TYR A 189 19.99 -10.20 15.30
N GLN A 190 20.74 -11.25 14.95
CA GLN A 190 21.66 -11.94 15.85
C GLN A 190 23.10 -11.74 15.37
N LEU A 191 23.89 -11.07 16.20
CA LEU A 191 25.33 -10.88 15.96
C LEU A 191 26.20 -11.96 16.62
N GLN A 192 25.65 -12.71 17.59
CA GLN A 192 26.41 -13.62 18.48
C GLN A 192 26.31 -15.11 18.11
N ALA A 193 25.64 -15.47 17.01
CA ALA A 193 25.64 -16.81 16.44
C ALA A 193 26.94 -17.01 15.61
N PRO A 194 27.37 -18.25 15.28
CA PRO A 194 28.65 -18.48 14.58
C PRO A 194 28.79 -17.71 13.25
N VAL A 195 27.67 -17.27 12.67
CA VAL A 195 27.56 -16.33 11.56
C VAL A 195 26.43 -15.33 11.89
N PRO A 196 26.58 -14.02 11.62
CA PRO A 196 25.52 -13.04 11.85
C PRO A 196 24.30 -13.33 10.97
N SER A 197 23.11 -13.34 11.57
CA SER A 197 21.87 -13.68 10.88
C SER A 197 20.75 -12.66 11.10
N LEU A 198 19.92 -12.50 10.07
CA LEU A 198 18.70 -11.71 10.10
C LEU A 198 17.53 -12.65 9.78
N ARG A 199 16.68 -12.86 10.78
CA ARG A 199 15.44 -13.62 10.64
C ARG A 199 14.25 -12.68 10.66
N VAL A 200 13.39 -12.80 9.68
CA VAL A 200 12.13 -12.06 9.58
C VAL A 200 10.97 -13.05 9.56
N VAL A 201 10.04 -12.88 10.48
CA VAL A 201 8.84 -13.70 10.65
C VAL A 201 7.63 -12.80 10.49
N ALA A 202 6.73 -13.12 9.58
CA ALA A 202 5.53 -12.35 9.30
C ALA A 202 4.29 -13.21 9.50
N ASP A 203 3.32 -12.69 10.25
CA ASP A 203 1.99 -13.29 10.40
C ASP A 203 1.05 -12.62 9.40
N PHE A 204 0.78 -13.32 8.30
CA PHE A 204 -0.06 -12.83 7.22
C PHE A 204 -1.56 -13.10 7.51
N PRO A 205 -2.44 -12.10 7.35
CA PRO A 205 -3.88 -12.29 7.48
C PRO A 205 -4.50 -13.08 6.32
N GLN A 206 -3.80 -13.19 5.18
CA GLN A 206 -4.20 -13.95 3.98
C GLN A 206 -2.98 -14.60 3.31
N GLY A 207 -3.18 -15.37 2.23
CA GLY A 207 -2.07 -15.92 1.45
C GLY A 207 -1.15 -14.83 0.86
N GLY A 208 0.14 -15.10 0.77
CA GLY A 208 1.15 -14.15 0.32
C GLY A 208 2.55 -14.75 0.24
N SER A 209 3.52 -13.89 -0.08
CA SER A 209 4.94 -14.19 -0.11
C SER A 209 5.74 -13.13 0.65
N LEU A 210 6.85 -13.59 1.21
CA LEU A 210 7.84 -12.81 1.94
C LEU A 210 9.20 -13.10 1.29
N THR A 211 9.87 -12.07 0.80
CA THR A 211 11.21 -12.20 0.21
C THR A 211 12.19 -11.30 0.94
N LEU A 212 13.34 -11.83 1.33
CA LEU A 212 14.44 -11.07 1.90
C LEU A 212 15.63 -11.11 0.93
N HIS A 213 16.05 -9.93 0.48
CA HIS A 213 17.21 -9.77 -0.38
C HIS A 213 18.44 -9.40 0.45
N ALA A 214 19.41 -10.31 0.46
CA ALA A 214 20.78 -10.06 0.92
C ALA A 214 21.72 -9.90 -0.29
N PRO A 215 22.92 -9.32 -0.10
CA PRO A 215 23.87 -9.07 -1.20
C PRO A 215 24.21 -10.32 -2.03
N GLU A 216 24.31 -11.48 -1.38
CA GLU A 216 24.74 -12.72 -2.04
C GLU A 216 23.58 -13.69 -2.33
N ALA A 217 22.44 -13.54 -1.65
CA ALA A 217 21.32 -14.47 -1.76
C ALA A 217 19.98 -13.79 -1.48
N SER A 218 18.91 -14.30 -2.11
CA SER A 218 17.53 -13.91 -1.80
C SER A 218 16.76 -15.12 -1.28
N THR A 219 16.12 -14.97 -0.12
CA THR A 219 15.33 -16.04 0.51
C THR A 219 13.84 -15.72 0.36
N VAL A 220 13.07 -16.67 -0.18
CA VAL A 220 11.61 -16.52 -0.39
C VAL A 220 10.86 -17.55 0.45
N SER A 221 9.76 -17.11 1.07
CA SER A 221 8.79 -17.98 1.73
C SER A 221 7.38 -17.58 1.29
N GLN A 222 6.54 -18.54 0.92
CA GLN A 222 5.19 -18.27 0.41
C GLN A 222 4.16 -19.27 0.93
N ARG A 223 2.90 -18.82 1.00
CA ARG A 223 1.77 -19.63 1.46
C ARG A 223 0.48 -19.13 0.82
N SER A 224 -0.40 -20.05 0.42
CA SER A 224 -1.71 -19.73 -0.19
C SER A 224 -2.82 -19.43 0.82
N GLN A 225 -2.60 -19.73 2.10
CA GLN A 225 -3.55 -19.55 3.22
C GLN A 225 -3.00 -18.55 4.24
N PRO A 226 -3.83 -18.01 5.13
CA PRO A 226 -3.36 -17.22 6.27
C PRO A 226 -2.34 -17.98 7.14
N GLY A 227 -1.48 -17.23 7.83
CA GLY A 227 -0.56 -17.78 8.83
C GLY A 227 0.84 -17.21 8.74
N GLN A 228 1.77 -17.91 9.39
CA GLN A 228 3.14 -17.44 9.56
C GLN A 228 4.04 -17.85 8.40
N LEU A 229 4.84 -16.89 7.93
CA LEU A 229 5.96 -17.05 7.00
C LEU A 229 7.25 -16.60 7.67
N SER A 230 8.37 -17.23 7.34
CA SER A 230 9.67 -16.84 7.85
C SER A 230 10.73 -16.92 6.77
N VAL A 231 11.58 -15.90 6.71
CA VAL A 231 12.77 -15.85 5.88
C VAL A 231 13.97 -15.56 6.77
N GLU A 232 15.10 -16.17 6.43
CA GLU A 232 16.35 -16.01 7.15
C GLU A 232 17.47 -15.82 6.14
N ALA A 233 18.35 -14.88 6.44
CA ALA A 233 19.58 -14.65 5.72
C ALA A 233 20.76 -14.65 6.70
N PHE A 234 21.90 -15.12 6.21
CA PHE A 234 23.16 -15.21 6.95
C PHE A 234 24.17 -14.22 6.35
N ASP A 235 25.33 -14.08 7.00
CA ASP A 235 26.40 -13.18 6.58
C ASP A 235 25.93 -11.70 6.52
N ILE A 236 25.11 -11.31 7.49
CA ILE A 236 24.51 -9.98 7.56
C ILE A 236 25.48 -8.98 8.17
N GLU A 237 25.95 -8.05 7.34
CA GLU A 237 26.79 -6.94 7.74
C GLU A 237 25.97 -5.83 8.43
N PRO A 238 26.51 -5.24 9.51
CA PRO A 238 25.87 -4.10 10.15
C PRO A 238 25.98 -2.83 9.30
N ASN A 239 25.02 -1.92 9.48
CA ASN A 239 24.89 -0.64 8.80
C ASN A 239 24.67 -0.74 7.27
N GLN A 240 24.28 -1.92 6.78
CA GLN A 240 23.83 -2.13 5.41
C GLN A 240 22.29 -2.13 5.33
N SER A 241 21.75 -1.71 4.18
CA SER A 241 20.32 -1.79 3.88
C SER A 241 19.98 -3.15 3.28
N TYR A 242 19.00 -3.84 3.84
CA TYR A 242 18.45 -5.09 3.32
C TYR A 242 17.01 -4.88 2.88
N CYS A 243 16.64 -5.42 1.73
CA CYS A 243 15.29 -5.24 1.18
C CYS A 243 14.41 -6.43 1.60
N LEU A 244 13.29 -6.14 2.23
CA LEU A 244 12.24 -7.09 2.53
C LEU A 244 11.02 -6.77 1.67
N GLU A 245 10.65 -7.68 0.77
CA GLU A 245 9.47 -7.56 -0.06
C GLU A 245 8.31 -8.36 0.54
N ILE A 246 7.13 -7.73 0.57
CA ILE A 246 5.89 -8.34 1.05
C ILE A 246 4.84 -8.23 -0.03
N GLN A 247 4.31 -9.39 -0.46
CA GLN A 247 3.26 -9.47 -1.47
C GLN A 247 2.09 -10.32 -0.98
N PHE A 248 0.86 -9.91 -1.31
CA PHE A 248 -0.34 -10.69 -1.05
C PHE A 248 -0.82 -11.40 -2.32
N HIS A 249 -1.33 -12.63 -2.18
CA HIS A 249 -1.65 -13.50 -3.33
C HIS A 249 -2.90 -13.05 -4.11
N ASP A 250 -3.88 -12.48 -3.42
CA ASP A 250 -5.18 -12.07 -4.01
C ASP A 250 -5.14 -10.67 -4.63
N SER A 251 -3.95 -10.11 -4.80
CA SER A 251 -3.75 -8.75 -5.26
C SER A 251 -2.79 -8.79 -6.45
N GLN A 252 -3.24 -8.34 -7.63
CA GLN A 252 -2.42 -8.06 -8.83
C GLN A 252 -1.44 -6.88 -8.58
N GLN A 253 -0.84 -6.85 -7.39
CA GLN A 253 -0.07 -5.76 -6.84
C GLN A 253 1.41 -6.10 -6.88
N GLU A 254 2.20 -5.06 -7.09
CA GLU A 254 3.64 -5.13 -6.91
C GLU A 254 3.95 -5.32 -5.42
N PRO A 255 5.01 -6.08 -5.09
CA PRO A 255 5.45 -6.24 -3.72
C PRO A 255 5.77 -4.86 -3.11
N LEU A 256 5.38 -4.66 -1.85
CA LEU A 256 5.82 -3.49 -1.11
C LEU A 256 7.19 -3.78 -0.49
N THR A 257 8.14 -2.89 -0.74
CA THR A 257 9.52 -3.05 -0.30
C THR A 257 9.78 -2.26 0.98
N PHE A 258 10.29 -2.96 1.97
CA PHE A 258 10.71 -2.43 3.26
C PHE A 258 12.24 -2.49 3.34
N ALA A 259 12.85 -1.47 3.93
CA ALA A 259 14.28 -1.42 4.12
C ALA A 259 14.62 -1.73 5.58
N ILE A 260 15.30 -2.84 5.81
CA ILE A 260 15.79 -3.25 7.12
C ILE A 260 17.23 -2.78 7.26
N PHE A 261 17.52 -2.06 8.35
CA PHE A 261 18.85 -1.53 8.66
C PHE A 261 19.34 -2.12 9.99
N PRO A 262 20.08 -3.24 9.96
CA PRO A 262 20.77 -3.75 11.14
C PRO A 262 21.81 -2.72 11.60
N GLN A 263 21.76 -2.33 12.87
CA GLN A 263 22.69 -1.37 13.48
C GLN A 263 23.45 -2.05 14.59
N VAL A 264 24.70 -1.63 14.83
CA VAL A 264 25.44 -1.99 16.05
C VAL A 264 25.21 -0.90 17.07
N LYS A 265 25.01 -1.29 18.33
CA LYS A 265 24.94 -0.33 19.44
C LYS A 265 26.30 0.36 19.57
N VAL A 266 26.39 1.63 19.15
CA VAL A 266 27.58 2.46 19.39
C VAL A 266 27.51 2.89 20.85
N GLU A 267 28.23 2.20 21.73
CA GLU A 267 28.51 2.71 23.07
C GLU A 267 29.36 3.98 22.92
N ARG A 268 28.75 5.14 23.17
CA ARG A 268 29.50 6.38 23.33
C ARG A 268 30.30 6.26 24.62
N LEU A 269 31.62 6.10 24.49
CA LEU A 269 32.61 6.29 25.55
C LEU A 269 32.67 7.75 25.99
#